data_AF-A0A7C1J0G0-F1
#
_entry.id   AF-A0A7C1J0G0-F1
#
_cell.length_a   1.000
_cell.length_b   1.000
_cell.length_c   1.000
_cell.angle_alpha   90.00
_cell.angle_beta   90.00
_cell.angle_gamma   90.00
#
_symmetry.space_group_name_H-M   'P 1'
#
loop_
_entity.id
_entity.type
_entity.pdbx_description
1 polymer ?
#
loop_
_entity_poly.entity_id
_entity_poly.type
_entity_poly.pdbx_seq_one_letter_code
_entity_poly.pdbx_strand_id
1 'polypeptide(L)'
;MVNSQDFSSLNLELLADQCSNETRKFFRGVAHEARYCFELLCRACRDGLEAALSHIYRIYLPILAARARRHAAFAQSSQDADSIARIALSKFYLATKAEKFLEKFSTTAQAVAYMYTCVHTAVLEDVQGNPPSDTDQFESVPSPIQPSAVELQELWAHICSLLPDEDNQLL
;
A
#
# COMPACT_ATOMS: atom_id res chain seq x y z
N MET A 1 -26.10 20.27 5.60
CA MET A 1 -25.98 20.56 4.16
C MET A 1 -24.67 19.96 3.69
N VAL A 2 -24.70 18.73 3.16
CA VAL A 2 -23.48 18.06 2.67
C VAL A 2 -23.24 18.61 1.27
N ASN A 3 -22.22 19.46 1.12
CA ASN A 3 -21.70 19.83 -0.19
C ASN A 3 -21.15 18.55 -0.82
N SER A 4 -21.91 17.96 -1.74
CA SER A 4 -21.42 16.96 -2.68
C SER A 4 -20.44 17.66 -3.63
N GLN A 5 -19.24 17.95 -3.15
CA GLN A 5 -18.16 18.35 -4.03
C GLN A 5 -17.90 17.19 -4.98
N ASP A 6 -18.21 17.40 -6.24
CA ASP A 6 -17.97 16.42 -7.28
C ASP A 6 -16.47 16.42 -7.61
N PHE A 7 -15.74 15.57 -6.90
CA PHE A 7 -14.29 15.44 -7.05
C PHE A 7 -13.91 15.02 -8.48
N SER A 8 -14.83 14.44 -9.25
CA SER A 8 -14.60 14.04 -10.65
C SER A 8 -14.35 15.24 -11.58
N SER A 9 -14.88 16.42 -11.23
CA SER A 9 -14.71 17.66 -12.00
C SER A 9 -13.43 18.44 -11.69
N LEU A 10 -12.70 18.06 -10.63
CA LEU A 10 -11.49 18.77 -10.21
C LEU A 10 -10.38 18.63 -11.27
N ASN A 11 -9.66 19.73 -11.49
CA ASN A 11 -8.42 19.71 -12.26
C ASN A 11 -7.42 18.74 -11.62
N LEU A 12 -6.68 17.99 -12.45
CA LEU A 12 -5.75 16.95 -11.99
C LEU A 12 -4.66 17.48 -11.05
N GLU A 13 -4.06 18.64 -11.35
CA GLU A 13 -3.00 19.22 -10.52
C GLU A 13 -3.53 19.62 -9.15
N LEU A 14 -4.70 20.27 -9.12
CA LEU A 14 -5.38 20.61 -7.88
C LEU A 14 -5.71 19.35 -7.06
N LEU A 15 -6.23 18.31 -7.72
CA LEU A 15 -6.54 17.04 -7.07
C LEU A 15 -5.29 16.38 -6.48
N ALA A 16 -4.17 16.40 -7.21
CA ALA A 16 -2.91 15.84 -6.75
C ALA A 16 -2.32 16.62 -5.58
N ASP A 17 -2.39 17.95 -5.62
CA ASP A 17 -1.95 18.82 -4.53
C ASP A 17 -2.80 18.61 -3.27
N GLN A 18 -4.12 18.51 -3.42
CA GLN A 18 -5.01 18.19 -2.31
C GLN A 18 -4.70 16.82 -1.75
N CYS A 19 -4.59 15.76 -2.58
CA CYS A 19 -4.23 14.44 -2.06
C CYS A 19 -2.88 14.46 -1.31
N SER A 20 -1.87 15.17 -1.83
CA SER A 20 -0.59 15.32 -1.14
C SER A 20 -0.72 16.03 0.23
N ASN A 21 -1.55 17.07 0.30
CA ASN A 21 -1.85 17.77 1.56
C ASN A 21 -2.59 16.89 2.55
N GLU A 22 -3.64 16.21 2.12
CA GLU A 22 -4.46 15.34 2.97
C GLU A 22 -3.67 14.13 3.47
N THR A 23 -2.79 13.58 2.64
CA THR A 23 -1.84 12.53 3.05
C THR A 23 -0.92 13.03 4.17
N ARG A 24 -0.40 14.26 4.09
CA ARG A 24 0.41 14.83 5.17
C ARG A 24 -0.39 15.05 6.46
N LYS A 25 -1.66 15.47 6.35
CA LYS A 25 -2.54 15.64 7.51
C LYS A 25 -2.82 14.31 8.20
N PHE A 26 -3.08 13.25 7.42
CA PHE A 26 -3.24 11.88 7.92
C PHE A 26 -2.03 11.45 8.78
N PHE A 27 -0.81 11.60 8.28
CA PHE A 27 0.40 11.25 9.06
C PHE A 27 0.65 12.13 10.28
N ARG A 28 0.04 13.32 10.34
CA ARG A 28 0.09 14.21 11.53
C ARG A 28 -1.03 13.92 12.53
N GLY A 29 -1.93 12.97 12.25
CA GLY A 29 -3.08 12.67 13.10
C GLY A 29 -4.12 13.80 13.15
N VAL A 30 -4.22 14.60 12.09
CA VAL A 30 -5.18 15.70 11.99
C VAL A 30 -6.32 15.31 11.04
N ALA A 31 -7.50 15.90 11.24
CA ALA A 31 -8.63 15.77 10.33
C ALA A 31 -8.20 15.99 8.88
N HIS A 32 -8.56 15.04 8.01
CA HIS A 32 -8.14 14.98 6.62
C HIS A 32 -9.28 14.46 5.75
N GLU A 33 -9.18 14.68 4.44
CA GLU A 33 -10.19 14.30 3.46
C GLU A 33 -9.64 13.28 2.47
N ALA A 34 -9.88 11.99 2.74
CA ALA A 34 -9.37 10.89 1.92
C ALA A 34 -9.95 10.86 0.49
N ARG A 35 -11.13 11.46 0.24
CA ARG A 35 -11.80 11.43 -1.07
C ARG A 35 -10.95 12.02 -2.20
N TYR A 36 -10.12 13.03 -1.93
CA TYR A 36 -9.18 13.56 -2.94
C TYR A 36 -8.19 12.48 -3.41
N CYS A 37 -7.66 11.70 -2.47
CA CYS A 37 -6.72 10.63 -2.80
C CYS A 37 -7.40 9.44 -3.47
N PHE A 38 -8.64 9.11 -3.08
CA PHE A 38 -9.40 8.05 -3.73
C PHE A 38 -9.68 8.38 -5.20
N GLU A 39 -10.15 9.60 -5.48
CA GLU A 39 -10.41 10.03 -6.86
C GLU A 39 -9.13 10.05 -7.72
N LEU A 40 -7.99 10.46 -7.15
CA LEU A 40 -6.72 10.40 -7.86
C LEU A 40 -6.31 8.95 -8.22
N LEU A 41 -6.55 8.01 -7.30
CA LEU A 41 -6.33 6.58 -7.54
C LEU A 41 -7.29 6.03 -8.61
N CYS A 42 -8.56 6.45 -8.62
CA CYS A 42 -9.52 6.12 -9.67
C CYS A 42 -8.99 6.56 -11.04
N ARG A 43 -8.59 7.83 -11.19
CA ARG A 43 -8.06 8.34 -12.47
C ARG A 43 -6.80 7.60 -12.94
N ALA A 44 -5.92 7.25 -12.00
CA ALA A 44 -4.70 6.50 -12.33
C ALA A 44 -4.99 5.03 -12.72
N CYS A 45 -5.81 4.34 -11.92
CA CYS A 45 -5.97 2.87 -12.03
C CYS A 45 -7.13 2.47 -12.94
N ARG A 46 -8.30 3.09 -12.76
CA ARG A 46 -9.51 2.79 -13.54
C ARG A 46 -9.43 3.44 -14.92
N ASP A 47 -9.18 4.75 -14.96
CA ASP A 47 -9.19 5.53 -16.22
C ASP A 47 -7.87 5.41 -16.99
N GLY A 48 -6.83 4.84 -16.37
CA GLY A 48 -5.53 4.63 -17.00
C GLY A 48 -4.76 5.93 -17.30
N LEU A 49 -5.09 7.02 -16.61
CA LEU A 49 -4.49 8.32 -16.87
C LEU A 49 -3.04 8.37 -16.36
N GLU A 50 -2.07 8.36 -17.28
CA GLU A 50 -0.63 8.32 -16.95
C GLU A 50 -0.15 9.50 -16.10
N ALA A 51 -0.72 10.70 -16.32
CA ALA A 51 -0.41 11.87 -15.51
C ALA A 51 -0.84 11.65 -14.05
N ALA A 52 -2.03 11.10 -13.81
CA ALA A 52 -2.49 10.76 -12.47
C ALA A 52 -1.61 9.67 -11.84
N LEU A 53 -1.22 8.65 -12.61
CA LEU A 53 -0.29 7.62 -12.16
C LEU A 53 1.04 8.21 -11.69
N SER A 54 1.58 9.21 -12.41
CA SER A 54 2.81 9.89 -12.02
C SER A 54 2.68 10.59 -10.66
N HIS A 55 1.53 11.21 -10.38
CA HIS A 55 1.24 11.78 -9.06
C HIS A 55 1.13 10.70 -7.97
N ILE A 56 0.50 9.56 -8.26
CA ILE A 56 0.43 8.43 -7.32
C ILE A 56 1.82 7.93 -6.96
N TYR A 57 2.72 7.74 -7.93
CA TYR A 57 4.11 7.36 -7.65
C TYR A 57 4.81 8.42 -6.78
N ARG A 58 4.67 9.71 -7.10
CA ARG A 58 5.26 10.79 -6.30
C ARG A 58 4.76 10.82 -4.85
N ILE A 59 3.48 10.57 -4.62
CA ILE A 59 2.86 10.65 -3.29
C ILE A 59 3.16 9.40 -2.46
N TYR A 60 3.00 8.20 -3.05
CA TYR A 60 3.00 6.96 -2.28
C TYR A 60 4.36 6.27 -2.19
N LEU A 61 5.31 6.48 -3.12
CA LEU A 61 6.64 5.88 -3.01
C LEU A 61 7.35 6.15 -1.66
N PRO A 62 7.46 7.39 -1.16
CA PRO A 62 8.15 7.63 0.12
C PRO A 62 7.45 6.95 1.30
N ILE A 63 6.12 6.80 1.24
CA ILE A 63 5.32 6.11 2.27
C ILE A 63 5.63 4.62 2.24
N LEU A 64 5.60 4.01 1.06
CA LEU A 64 5.88 2.59 0.87
C LEU A 64 7.34 2.26 1.21
N ALA A 65 8.28 3.14 0.89
CA ALA A 65 9.68 2.99 1.26
C ALA A 65 9.87 3.05 2.78
N ALA A 66 9.21 3.99 3.47
CA ALA A 66 9.22 4.03 4.93
C ALA A 66 8.60 2.76 5.54
N ARG A 67 7.53 2.22 4.92
CA ARG A 67 6.93 0.94 5.33
C ARG A 67 7.89 -0.23 5.13
N ALA A 68 8.61 -0.28 4.00
CA ALA A 68 9.60 -1.31 3.71
C ALA A 68 10.73 -1.31 4.75
N ARG A 69 11.28 -0.15 5.10
CA ARG A 69 12.35 -0.02 6.13
C ARG A 69 11.92 -0.56 7.51
N ARG A 70 10.62 -0.53 7.82
CA ARG A 70 10.07 -1.03 9.10
C ARG A 70 9.73 -2.52 9.06
N HIS A 71 9.89 -3.19 7.92
CA HIS A 71 9.60 -4.60 7.79
C HIS A 71 10.71 -5.45 8.44
N ALA A 72 10.33 -6.45 9.23
CA ALA A 72 11.28 -7.24 10.04
C ALA A 72 12.35 -7.95 9.20
N ALA A 73 11.97 -8.46 8.02
CA ALA A 73 12.90 -9.13 7.10
C ALA A 73 13.71 -8.17 6.20
N PHE A 74 13.46 -6.85 6.26
CA PHE A 74 14.09 -5.90 5.34
C PHE A 74 15.63 -5.84 5.50
N ALA A 75 16.15 -6.14 6.69
CA ALA A 75 17.61 -6.20 6.91
C ALA A 75 18.32 -7.28 6.07
N GLN A 76 17.58 -8.27 5.55
CA GLN A 76 18.08 -9.34 4.69
C GLN A 76 17.82 -9.06 3.20
N SER A 77 17.14 -7.95 2.88
CA SER A 77 16.83 -7.53 1.51
C SER A 77 18.11 -7.16 0.76
N SER A 78 18.22 -7.63 -0.48
CA SER A 78 19.25 -7.21 -1.44
C SER A 78 18.96 -5.83 -2.02
N GLN A 79 17.67 -5.45 -2.05
CA GLN A 79 17.18 -4.20 -2.60
C GLN A 79 17.12 -3.10 -1.54
N ASP A 80 17.33 -1.86 -1.99
CA ASP A 80 17.01 -0.69 -1.17
C ASP A 80 15.49 -0.49 -1.04
N ALA A 81 15.09 0.31 -0.05
CA ALA A 81 13.68 0.52 0.28
C ALA A 81 12.88 1.21 -0.84
N ASP A 82 13.53 2.08 -1.63
CA ASP A 82 12.87 2.80 -2.71
C ASP A 82 12.66 1.88 -3.93
N SER A 83 13.57 0.92 -4.14
CA SER A 83 13.42 -0.16 -5.13
C SER A 83 12.28 -1.12 -4.75
N ILE A 84 12.20 -1.57 -3.49
CA ILE A 84 11.06 -2.35 -2.98
C ILE A 84 9.74 -1.58 -3.14
N ALA A 85 9.71 -0.29 -2.80
CA ALA A 85 8.51 0.54 -2.93
C ALA A 85 8.03 0.64 -4.39
N ARG A 86 8.96 0.79 -5.34
CA ARG A 86 8.65 0.81 -6.78
C ARG A 86 8.10 -0.53 -7.26
N ILE A 87 8.67 -1.65 -6.82
CA ILE A 87 8.16 -2.99 -7.13
C ILE A 87 6.74 -3.15 -6.59
N ALA A 88 6.52 -2.81 -5.32
CA ALA A 88 5.23 -2.91 -4.67
C ALA A 88 4.15 -2.08 -5.37
N LEU A 89 4.45 -0.82 -5.70
CA LEU A 89 3.49 0.06 -6.36
C LEU A 89 3.19 -0.38 -7.80
N SER A 90 4.19 -0.93 -8.51
CA SER A 90 3.99 -1.52 -9.83
C SER A 90 3.09 -2.75 -9.77
N LYS A 91 3.29 -3.63 -8.78
CA LYS A 91 2.41 -4.78 -8.53
C LYS A 91 0.98 -4.36 -8.19
N PHE A 92 0.82 -3.34 -7.34
CA PHE A 92 -0.48 -2.75 -7.06
C PHE A 92 -1.17 -2.31 -8.35
N TYR A 93 -0.51 -1.46 -9.16
CA TYR A 93 -1.10 -0.94 -10.39
C TYR A 93 -1.51 -2.05 -11.36
N LEU A 94 -0.66 -3.07 -11.56
CA LEU A 94 -0.98 -4.21 -12.42
C LEU A 94 -2.18 -5.02 -11.90
N ALA A 95 -2.32 -5.18 -10.58
CA ALA A 95 -3.42 -5.92 -9.97
C ALA A 95 -4.77 -5.17 -10.01
N THR A 96 -4.74 -3.86 -10.24
CA THR A 96 -5.89 -2.97 -10.03
C THR A 96 -6.23 -2.12 -11.25
N LYS A 97 -5.69 -2.42 -12.43
CA LYS A 97 -6.02 -1.72 -13.68
C LYS A 97 -7.48 -1.90 -14.10
N ALA A 98 -8.05 -0.85 -14.71
CA ALA A 98 -9.39 -0.80 -15.28
C ALA A 98 -10.49 -1.05 -14.23
N GLU A 99 -11.54 -1.79 -14.59
CA GLU A 99 -12.74 -2.01 -13.77
C GLU A 99 -12.45 -2.68 -12.42
N LYS A 100 -11.36 -3.48 -12.36
CA LYS A 100 -10.89 -4.17 -11.15
C LYS A 100 -10.62 -3.23 -9.97
N PHE A 101 -10.34 -1.95 -10.22
CA PHE A 101 -10.09 -1.00 -9.14
C PHE A 101 -11.33 -0.81 -8.26
N LEU A 102 -12.48 -0.48 -8.87
CA LEU A 102 -13.73 -0.21 -8.14
C LEU A 102 -14.41 -1.48 -7.63
N GLU A 103 -14.14 -2.63 -8.25
CA GLU A 103 -14.55 -3.93 -7.71
C GLU A 103 -13.83 -4.27 -6.40
N LYS A 104 -12.56 -3.88 -6.27
CA LYS A 104 -11.71 -4.20 -5.12
C LYS A 104 -11.79 -3.17 -3.99
N PHE A 105 -11.96 -1.89 -4.33
CA PHE A 105 -11.82 -0.81 -3.36
C PHE A 105 -12.94 0.21 -3.48
N SER A 106 -13.45 0.63 -2.32
CA SER A 106 -14.40 1.74 -2.18
C SER A 106 -13.81 2.91 -1.41
N THR A 107 -12.61 2.76 -0.83
CA THR A 107 -11.95 3.79 -0.02
C THR A 107 -10.43 3.83 -0.25
N THR A 108 -9.81 4.98 0.05
CA THR A 108 -8.35 5.14 0.02
C THR A 108 -7.65 4.19 0.99
N ALA A 109 -8.22 3.99 2.19
CA ALA A 109 -7.63 3.13 3.21
C ALA A 109 -7.46 1.69 2.72
N GLN A 110 -8.47 1.12 2.04
CA GLN A 110 -8.40 -0.23 1.48
C GLN A 110 -7.31 -0.33 0.39
N ALA A 111 -7.22 0.67 -0.50
CA ALA A 111 -6.18 0.70 -1.53
C ALA A 111 -4.77 0.78 -0.93
N VAL A 112 -4.56 1.64 0.08
CA VAL A 112 -3.27 1.78 0.77
C VAL A 112 -2.92 0.52 1.57
N ALA A 113 -3.89 -0.12 2.23
CA ALA A 113 -3.69 -1.39 2.91
C ALA A 113 -3.19 -2.46 1.92
N TYR A 114 -3.78 -2.53 0.73
CA TYR A 114 -3.31 -3.43 -0.32
C TYR A 114 -1.91 -3.07 -0.83
N MET A 115 -1.57 -1.78 -0.97
CA MET A 115 -0.19 -1.39 -1.30
C MET A 115 0.80 -1.87 -0.22
N TYR A 116 0.44 -1.83 1.06
CA TYR A 116 1.28 -2.38 2.13
C TYR A 116 1.41 -3.90 2.04
N THR A 117 0.37 -4.62 1.61
CA THR A 117 0.49 -6.04 1.27
C THR A 117 1.50 -6.26 0.14
N CYS A 118 1.43 -5.45 -0.93
CA CYS A 118 2.42 -5.52 -2.00
C CYS A 118 3.86 -5.26 -1.51
N VAL A 119 4.06 -4.36 -0.53
CA VAL A 119 5.37 -4.14 0.12
C VAL A 119 5.82 -5.39 0.87
N HIS A 120 4.94 -5.97 1.69
CA HIS A 120 5.25 -7.19 2.45
C HIS A 120 5.69 -8.33 1.52
N THR A 121 4.89 -8.60 0.49
CA THR A 121 5.20 -9.62 -0.52
C THR A 121 6.50 -9.32 -1.26
N ALA A 122 6.74 -8.06 -1.65
CA ALA A 122 7.98 -7.69 -2.34
C ALA A 122 9.23 -7.90 -1.48
N VAL A 123 9.18 -7.62 -0.17
CA VAL A 123 10.31 -7.89 0.74
C VAL A 123 10.54 -9.39 0.89
N LEU A 124 9.48 -10.18 1.08
CA LEU A 124 9.62 -11.63 1.23
C LEU A 124 10.16 -12.30 -0.03
N GLU A 125 9.65 -11.91 -1.21
CA GLU A 125 10.15 -12.44 -2.48
C GLU A 125 11.62 -12.11 -2.73
N ASP A 126 12.08 -10.90 -2.38
CA ASP A 126 13.49 -10.52 -2.52
C ASP A 126 14.39 -11.35 -1.58
N VAL A 127 14.00 -11.52 -0.32
CA VAL A 127 14.74 -12.33 0.66
C VAL A 127 14.76 -13.81 0.27
N GLN A 128 13.66 -14.34 -0.26
CA GLN A 128 13.59 -15.74 -0.72
C GLN A 128 14.37 -15.96 -2.03
N GLY A 129 14.37 -14.99 -2.94
CA GLY A 129 15.11 -15.04 -4.19
C GLY A 129 16.61 -14.80 -4.01
N ASN A 130 17.01 -14.19 -2.89
CA ASN A 130 18.40 -13.96 -2.52
C ASN A 130 18.71 -14.63 -1.17
N PRO A 131 18.83 -15.98 -1.13
CA PRO A 131 19.24 -16.65 0.10
C PRO A 131 20.58 -16.07 0.56
N PRO A 132 20.76 -15.82 1.87
CA PRO A 132 21.98 -15.22 2.38
C PRO A 132 23.17 -16.05 1.92
N SER A 133 24.00 -15.47 1.06
CA SER A 133 25.28 -16.07 0.72
C SER A 133 26.17 -15.84 1.92
N ASP A 134 26.30 -16.84 2.78
CA ASP A 134 27.60 -17.19 3.33
C ASP A 134 27.64 -18.60 3.93
N THR A 135 28.67 -19.30 3.46
CA THR A 135 29.47 -20.30 4.16
C THR A 135 29.46 -20.12 5.69
N ASP A 136 28.63 -20.89 6.39
CA ASP A 136 29.09 -21.72 7.52
C ASP A 136 27.96 -22.68 7.93
N GLN A 137 28.30 -23.96 7.91
CA GLN A 137 27.43 -25.09 8.21
C GLN A 137 27.10 -25.09 9.70
N PHE A 138 25.83 -25.06 10.12
CA PHE A 138 25.38 -25.80 11.31
C PHE A 138 23.88 -26.12 11.23
N GLU A 139 23.59 -27.42 11.33
CA GLU A 139 22.33 -28.12 11.62
C GLU A 139 21.05 -27.68 10.89
N SER A 140 20.54 -28.59 10.05
CA SER A 140 19.16 -28.57 9.55
C SER A 140 18.16 -28.62 10.71
N VAL A 141 17.74 -27.45 11.18
CA VAL A 141 16.47 -27.30 11.89
C VAL A 141 15.35 -27.63 10.90
N PRO A 142 14.39 -28.51 11.22
CA PRO A 142 13.25 -28.72 10.33
C PRO A 142 12.56 -27.39 10.12
N SER A 143 12.38 -27.00 8.85
CA SER A 143 11.68 -25.78 8.46
C SER A 143 10.37 -25.68 9.26
N PRO A 144 10.10 -24.57 9.98
CA PRO A 144 8.80 -24.34 10.55
C PRO A 144 7.78 -24.48 9.42
N ILE A 145 6.66 -25.17 9.66
CA ILE A 145 5.56 -25.28 8.71
C ILE A 145 5.19 -23.85 8.31
N GLN A 146 5.59 -23.44 7.10
CA GLN A 146 5.27 -22.11 6.61
C GLN A 146 3.78 -22.12 6.30
N PRO A 147 2.98 -21.23 6.91
CA PRO A 147 1.57 -21.14 6.56
C PRO A 147 1.48 -20.82 5.07
N SER A 148 0.66 -21.60 4.38
CA SER A 148 0.35 -21.38 2.97
C SER A 148 -0.17 -19.96 2.75
N ALA A 149 -0.04 -19.45 1.52
CA ALA A 149 -0.52 -18.11 1.17
C ALA A 149 -2.01 -17.91 1.51
N VAL A 150 -2.81 -18.99 1.56
CA VAL A 150 -4.23 -18.97 1.94
C VAL A 150 -4.39 -18.80 3.45
N GLU A 151 -3.61 -19.51 4.27
CA GLU A 151 -3.65 -19.41 5.74
C GLU A 151 -3.18 -18.03 6.23
N LEU A 152 -2.20 -17.43 5.56
CA LEU A 152 -1.74 -16.08 5.88
C LEU A 152 -2.81 -15.02 5.52
N GLN A 153 -3.54 -15.24 4.42
CA GLN A 153 -4.66 -14.38 4.01
C GLN A 153 -5.82 -14.45 5.01
N GLU A 154 -6.15 -15.65 5.51
CA GLU A 154 -7.20 -15.87 6.50
C GLU A 154 -6.82 -15.31 7.88
N LEU A 155 -5.58 -15.54 8.33
CA LEU A 155 -5.05 -14.96 9.55
C LEU A 155 -5.06 -13.43 9.49
N TRP A 156 -4.72 -12.87 8.34
CA TRP A 156 -4.71 -11.42 8.15
C TRP A 156 -6.12 -10.82 8.07
N ALA A 157 -7.07 -11.49 7.40
CA ALA A 157 -8.47 -11.10 7.44
C ALA A 157 -9.03 -11.12 8.87
N HIS A 158 -8.61 -12.09 9.67
CA HIS A 158 -8.98 -12.18 11.08
C HIS A 158 -8.36 -11.04 11.91
N ILE A 159 -7.07 -10.74 11.75
CA ILE A 159 -6.43 -9.61 12.43
C ILE A 159 -7.09 -8.29 12.03
N CYS A 160 -7.41 -8.09 10.75
CA CYS A 160 -8.13 -6.91 10.28
C CYS A 160 -9.55 -6.80 10.86
N SER A 161 -10.23 -7.92 11.12
CA SER A 161 -11.54 -7.92 11.80
C SER A 161 -11.48 -7.62 13.30
N LEU A 162 -10.30 -7.73 13.91
CA LEU A 162 -10.06 -7.47 15.34
C LEU A 162 -9.56 -6.05 15.61
N LEU A 163 -9.19 -5.30 14.56
CA LEU A 163 -8.87 -3.90 14.69
C LEU A 163 -10.18 -3.12 14.89
N PRO A 164 -10.29 -2.31 15.96
CA PRO A 164 -11.52 -1.58 16.24
C PRO A 164 -11.83 -0.59 15.11
N ASP A 165 -13.09 -0.56 14.67
CA ASP A 165 -13.61 0.50 13.80
C ASP A 165 -13.37 1.86 14.47
N GLU A 166 -12.95 2.84 13.68
CA GLU A 166 -12.55 4.19 14.12
C GLU A 166 -13.69 5.00 14.77
N ASP A 167 -14.89 4.42 14.95
CA ASP A 167 -16.04 5.08 15.59
C ASP A 167 -16.02 5.10 17.12
N ASN A 168 -14.99 4.54 17.78
CA ASN A 168 -14.95 4.46 19.25
C ASN A 168 -13.93 5.37 19.95
N GLN A 169 -13.55 6.50 19.34
CA GLN A 169 -12.83 7.58 20.03
C GLN A 169 -13.64 8.87 20.07
N LEU A 170 -14.81 8.79 20.71
CA LEU A 170 -15.40 9.93 21.40
C LEU A 170 -15.23 9.69 22.90
N LEU A 171 -14.26 10.38 23.50
CA LEU A 171 -14.26 10.86 24.89
C LEU A 171 -13.24 11.97 25.04
#